data_AF-A0A3B9K074-F1
#
_entry.id   AF-A0A3B9K074-F1
#
_cell.length_a   1.000
_cell.length_b   1.000
_cell.length_c   1.000
_cell.angle_alpha   90.00
_cell.angle_beta   90.00
_cell.angle_gamma   90.00
#
_symmetry.space_group_name_H-M   'P 1'
#
loop_
_entity.id
_entity.type
_entity.pdbx_description
1 polymer ?
#
loop_
_entity_poly.entity_id
_entity_poly.type
_entity_poly.pdbx_seq_one_letter_code
_entity_poly.pdbx_strand_id
1 'polypeptide(L)' 'MHWVQHHSHGFFFHYPDRIVNNIYFDSQDYSSFWETLSGFSSRTKVRYRWYGESFFSEEGTLEF' A
#
# COMPACT_ATOMS: atom_id res chain seq x y z
N MET A 1 1.43 23.98 -12.25
CA MET A 1 0.75 23.44 -11.05
C MET A 1 0.60 24.52 -9.97
N HIS A 2 0.15 25.74 -10.32
CA HIS A 2 0.12 26.88 -9.38
C HIS A 2 -1.31 27.16 -8.85
N TRP A 3 -2.36 26.76 -9.57
CA TRP A 3 -3.75 27.12 -9.25
C TRP A 3 -4.40 26.26 -8.15
N VAL A 4 -3.90 25.04 -7.92
CA VAL A 4 -4.44 24.12 -6.89
C VAL A 4 -4.05 24.57 -5.47
N GLN A 5 -2.90 25.21 -5.31
CA GLN A 5 -2.38 25.60 -3.98
C GLN A 5 -2.95 26.92 -3.44
N HIS A 6 -3.70 27.68 -4.23
CA HIS A 6 -4.28 28.98 -3.83
C HIS A 6 -5.77 28.94 -3.49
N HIS A 7 -6.37 27.75 -3.39
CA HIS A 7 -7.77 27.66 -3.01
C HIS A 7 -7.95 28.00 -1.52
N SER A 8 -8.87 28.92 -1.22
CA SER A 8 -9.11 29.47 0.12
C SER A 8 -9.55 28.45 1.18
N HIS A 9 -9.85 27.21 0.78
CA HIS A 9 -10.26 26.13 1.68
C HIS A 9 -9.08 25.36 2.31
N GLY A 10 -7.85 25.87 2.19
CA GLY A 10 -6.74 25.49 3.07
C GLY A 10 -6.31 24.03 2.93
N PHE A 11 -5.94 23.59 1.73
CA PHE A 11 -5.34 22.26 1.56
C PHE A 11 -4.00 22.20 2.32
N PHE A 12 -3.90 21.27 3.27
CA PHE A 12 -2.68 20.98 4.01
C PHE A 12 -2.38 19.49 3.92
N PHE A 13 -1.10 19.14 4.09
CA PHE A 13 -0.70 17.73 4.19
C PHE A 13 -1.28 17.13 5.47
N HIS A 14 -2.29 16.26 5.32
CA HIS A 14 -2.91 15.58 6.46
C HIS A 14 -1.94 14.58 7.12
N TYR A 15 -0.92 14.14 6.40
CA TYR A 15 0.10 13.21 6.89
C TYR A 15 1.47 13.63 6.40
N PRO A 16 2.53 13.35 7.17
CA PRO A 16 3.89 13.55 6.70
C PRO A 16 4.18 12.63 5.50
N ASP A 17 5.19 13.03 4.73
CA ASP A 17 5.76 12.19 3.69
C ASP A 17 6.22 10.87 4.29
N ARG A 18 5.92 9.78 3.58
CA ARG A 18 6.21 8.44 4.04
C ARG A 18 6.57 7.56 2.87
N ILE A 19 7.56 6.70 3.09
CA ILE A 19 7.84 5.57 2.21
C ILE A 19 7.11 4.38 2.78
N VAL A 20 6.28 3.75 1.96
CA VAL A 20 5.46 2.59 2.33
C VAL A 20 5.90 1.42 1.47
N ASN A 21 6.39 0.37 2.11
CA ASN A 21 6.85 -0.82 1.43
C ASN A 21 5.90 -1.98 1.68
N ASN A 22 5.70 -2.82 0.67
CA ASN A 22 4.84 -4.00 0.76
C ASN A 22 5.49 -5.16 0.03
N ILE A 23 5.56 -6.32 0.67
CA ILE A 23 5.86 -7.60 0.03
C ILE A 23 4.56 -8.40 0.04
N TYR A 24 4.04 -8.72 -1.14
CA TYR A 24 2.84 -9.56 -1.28
C TYR A 24 3.24 -11.03 -1.31
N PHE A 25 2.49 -11.84 -0.58
CA PHE A 25 2.63 -13.29 -0.61
C PHE A 25 1.54 -13.86 -1.50
N ASP A 26 1.88 -14.93 -2.22
CA ASP A 26 0.95 -15.70 -3.01
C ASP A 26 1.24 -17.18 -2.82
N SER A 27 0.31 -18.02 -3.26
CA SER A 27 0.49 -19.46 -3.31
C SER A 27 1.28 -19.86 -4.56
N GLN A 28 1.78 -21.10 -4.58
CA GLN A 28 2.56 -21.64 -5.71
C GLN A 28 1.77 -21.65 -7.03
N ASP A 29 0.44 -21.71 -6.95
CA ASP A 29 -0.51 -21.67 -8.06
C ASP A 29 -1.00 -20.25 -8.40
N TYR A 30 -0.47 -19.21 -7.74
CA TYR A 30 -0.81 -17.81 -7.97
C TYR A 30 -2.30 -17.50 -7.71
N SER A 31 -2.88 -18.11 -6.67
CA SER A 31 -4.31 -17.98 -6.36
C SER A 31 -4.74 -16.53 -6.15
N SER A 32 -3.95 -15.74 -5.42
CA SER A 32 -4.28 -14.35 -5.09
C SER A 32 -4.16 -13.44 -6.32
N PHE A 33 -3.20 -13.73 -7.19
CA PHE A 33 -3.09 -13.12 -8.52
C PHE A 33 -4.33 -13.41 -9.37
N TRP A 34 -4.75 -14.67 -9.48
CA TRP A 34 -5.93 -15.05 -10.26
C TRP A 34 -7.20 -14.42 -9.70
N GLU A 35 -7.38 -14.43 -8.38
CA GLU A 35 -8.50 -13.76 -7.72
C GLU A 35 -8.59 -12.27 -8.07
N THR A 36 -7.42 -11.61 -8.10
CA THR A 36 -7.31 -10.19 -8.47
C THR A 36 -7.66 -9.96 -9.93
N LEU A 37 -7.16 -10.81 -10.84
CA LEU A 37 -7.39 -10.69 -12.27
C LEU A 37 -8.84 -11.02 -12.66
N SER A 38 -9.43 -12.03 -12.04
CA SER A 38 -10.82 -12.44 -12.26
C SER A 38 -11.83 -11.48 -11.62
N GLY A 39 -11.39 -10.53 -10.80
CA GLY A 39 -12.24 -9.50 -10.22
C GLY A 39 -13.16 -10.01 -9.12
N PHE A 40 -12.77 -11.05 -8.37
CA PHE A 40 -13.53 -11.51 -7.22
C PHE A 40 -13.71 -10.38 -6.20
N SER A 41 -14.87 -10.36 -5.53
CA SER A 41 -15.17 -9.36 -4.50
C SER A 41 -14.45 -9.66 -3.19
N SER A 42 -14.45 -10.92 -2.76
CA SER A 42 -13.61 -11.44 -1.68
C SER A 42 -12.28 -11.91 -2.27
N ARG A 43 -11.21 -11.18 -1.98
CA ARG A 43 -9.85 -11.51 -2.42
C ARG A 43 -8.93 -11.59 -1.21
N THR A 44 -8.04 -12.57 -1.22
CA THR A 44 -7.00 -12.71 -0.22
C THR A 44 -5.82 -11.81 -0.60
N LYS A 45 -5.33 -10.97 0.32
CA LYS A 45 -4.19 -10.07 0.07
C LYS A 45 -3.24 -10.08 1.26
N VAL A 46 -2.51 -11.18 1.39
CA VAL A 46 -1.47 -11.30 2.42
C VAL A 46 -0.26 -10.46 2.04
N ARG A 47 0.17 -9.56 2.94
CA ARG A 47 1.34 -8.71 2.72
C ARG A 47 2.11 -8.42 3.99
N TYR A 48 3.43 -8.32 3.88
CA TYR A 48 4.28 -7.73 4.90
C TYR A 48 4.49 -6.26 4.56
N ARG A 49 4.04 -5.36 5.45
CA ARG A 49 4.08 -3.91 5.23
C ARG A 49 4.90 -3.21 6.28
N TRP A 50 5.72 -2.25 5.86
CA TRP A 50 6.49 -1.39 6.77
C TRP A 50 6.66 0.02 6.20
N TYR A 51 7.18 0.93 7.04
CA TYR A 51 7.44 2.31 6.69
C TYR A 51 8.94 2.63 6.78
N GLY A 52 9.40 3.56 5.95
CA GLY A 52 10.77 4.06 5.95
C GLY A 52 11.65 3.51 4.82
N GLU A 53 12.93 3.90 4.84
CA GLU A 53 13.88 3.64 3.75
C GLU A 53 14.57 2.28 3.82
N SER A 54 14.48 1.57 4.96
CA SER A 54 15.13 0.27 5.11
C SER A 54 14.51 -0.77 4.18
N PHE A 55 15.35 -1.54 3.47
CA PHE A 55 14.93 -2.68 2.66
C PHE A 55 14.48 -3.87 3.51
N PHE A 56 15.01 -4.01 4.72
CA PHE A 56 14.62 -5.01 5.69
C PHE A 56 14.31 -4.30 7.00
N SER A 57 13.02 -4.08 7.25
CA SER A 57 12.55 -3.60 8.55
C SER A 57 12.11 -4.80 9.36
N GLU A 58 12.67 -4.96 10.56
CA GLU A 58 12.18 -5.94 11.54
C GLU A 58 10.85 -5.51 12.18
N GLU A 59 10.43 -4.26 11.96
CA GLU A 59 9.22 -3.66 12.54
C GLU A 59 7.99 -3.70 11.60
N GLY A 60 8.08 -4.39 10.47
CA GLY A 60 6.94 -4.55 9.58
C GLY A 60 5.82 -5.42 10.18
N THR A 61 4.61 -5.22 9.67
CA THR A 61 3.40 -5.93 10.10
C THR A 61 2.92 -6.86 8.99
N LEU A 62 2.56 -8.09 9.36
CA LEU A 62 1.86 -9.02 8.46
C LEU A 62 0.36 -8.72 8.47
N GLU A 63 -0.18 -8.37 7.31
CA GLU A 63 -1.60 -8.08 7.06
C GLU A 63 -2.21 -9.16 6.16
N PHE A 64 -3.52 -9.44 6.32
CA PHE A 64 -4.26 -10.50 5.62
C PHE A 64 -5.46 -9.95 4.85
#